data_AF-A0A1S3NUN6-F1
#
_entry.id   AF-A0A1S3NUN6-F1
#
_cell.length_a   1.000
_cell.length_b   1.000
_cell.length_c   1.000
_cell.angle_alpha   90.00
_cell.angle_beta   90.00
_cell.angle_gamma   90.00
#
_symmetry.space_group_name_H-M   'P 1'
#
loop_
_entity.id
_entity.type
_entity.pdbx_description
1 polymer ?
#
loop_
_entity_poly.entity_id
_entity_poly.type
_entity_poly.pdbx_seq_one_letter_code
_entity_poly.pdbx_strand_id
1 'polypeptide(L)'
;MGILRILEIIFVFYFASHIPITLFIDLQALLPAQMYPQQLKDVLRWYGAEFRDPMMLDPPIWFKSFIFCEALVQTPFFPIAAYAFLKGGCKWIRTPAIVYSTHVVTTLVPILAHILYYPFPTEPHPGPQTQKERYTLAVIYAPYLLIPLMLLFTMLFSSAYNINTQGGKGSAKAKKIK
;
A
#
# COMPACT_ATOMS: atom_id res chain seq x y z
N MET A 1 10.35 6.36 22.53
CA MET A 1 10.49 4.95 22.07
C MET A 1 9.14 4.26 21.84
N GLY A 2 8.09 4.53 22.64
CA GLY A 2 6.78 3.84 22.49
C GLY A 2 6.02 4.09 21.18
N ILE A 3 5.82 5.35 20.78
CA ILE A 3 5.00 5.70 19.59
C ILE A 3 5.57 5.09 18.30
N LEU A 4 6.89 5.17 18.10
CA LEU A 4 7.52 4.59 16.91
C LEU A 4 7.29 3.08 16.84
N ARG A 5 7.37 2.37 17.96
CA ARG A 5 7.14 0.93 17.97
C ARG A 5 5.68 0.59 17.63
N ILE A 6 4.73 1.39 18.11
CA ILE A 6 3.31 1.25 17.74
C ILE A 6 3.13 1.43 16.22
N LEU A 7 3.76 2.45 15.63
CA LEU A 7 3.74 2.66 14.18
C LEU A 7 4.35 1.49 13.41
N GLU A 8 5.50 0.97 13.86
CA GLU A 8 6.12 -0.21 13.27
C GLU A 8 5.19 -1.42 13.30
N ILE A 9 4.48 -1.65 14.40
CA ILE A 9 3.50 -2.74 14.52
C ILE A 9 2.35 -2.54 13.52
N ILE A 10 1.83 -1.32 13.38
CA ILE A 10 0.81 -1.01 12.36
C ILE A 10 1.34 -1.34 10.96
N PHE A 11 2.58 -0.96 10.65
CA PHE A 11 3.21 -1.25 9.36
C PHE A 11 3.40 -2.76 9.14
N VAL A 12 3.78 -3.52 10.17
CA VAL A 12 3.87 -4.99 10.08
C VAL A 12 2.53 -5.57 9.67
N PHE A 13 1.45 -5.23 10.37
CA PHE A 13 0.12 -5.76 10.06
C PHE A 13 -0.35 -5.34 8.67
N TYR A 14 -0.10 -4.09 8.28
CA TYR A 14 -0.41 -3.58 6.95
C TYR A 14 0.29 -4.39 5.85
N PHE A 15 1.62 -4.52 5.91
CA PHE A 15 2.37 -5.27 4.90
C PHE A 15 2.05 -6.77 4.93
N ALA A 16 1.85 -7.35 6.11
CA ALA A 16 1.51 -8.76 6.25
C ALA A 16 0.12 -9.10 5.70
N SER A 17 -0.88 -8.23 5.92
CA SER A 17 -2.23 -8.44 5.38
C SER A 17 -2.31 -8.19 3.88
N HIS A 18 -1.48 -7.31 3.33
CA HIS A 18 -1.45 -7.04 1.89
C HIS A 18 -0.95 -8.23 1.07
N ILE A 19 -0.08 -9.08 1.63
CA ILE A 19 0.41 -10.26 0.91
C ILE A 19 -0.75 -11.16 0.43
N PRO A 20 -1.62 -11.70 1.31
CA PRO A 20 -2.74 -12.51 0.86
C PRO A 20 -3.78 -11.71 0.08
N ILE A 21 -4.02 -10.43 0.39
CA ILE A 21 -4.97 -9.59 -0.35
C ILE A 21 -4.52 -9.45 -1.80
N THR A 22 -3.29 -9.02 -2.05
CA THR A 22 -2.77 -8.88 -3.41
C THR A 22 -2.77 -10.21 -4.15
N LEU A 23 -2.22 -11.26 -3.54
CA LEU A 23 -2.10 -12.56 -4.21
C LEU A 23 -3.46 -13.18 -4.56
N PHE A 24 -4.44 -13.07 -3.67
CA PHE A 24 -5.72 -13.77 -3.82
C PHE A 24 -6.84 -12.90 -4.37
N ILE A 25 -6.77 -11.57 -4.27
CA ILE A 25 -7.82 -10.65 -4.69
C ILE A 25 -7.32 -9.78 -5.84
N ASP A 26 -6.28 -8.96 -5.64
CA ASP A 26 -5.91 -7.92 -6.61
C ASP A 26 -5.36 -8.50 -7.91
N LEU A 27 -4.50 -9.53 -7.82
CA LEU A 27 -3.93 -10.18 -9.00
C LEU A 27 -4.96 -10.87 -9.89
N GLN A 28 -6.19 -11.15 -9.40
CA GLN A 28 -7.28 -11.67 -10.25
C GLN A 28 -7.63 -10.69 -11.39
N ALA A 29 -7.35 -9.40 -11.24
CA ALA A 29 -7.58 -8.39 -12.27
C ALA A 29 -6.63 -8.50 -13.48
N LEU A 30 -5.48 -9.16 -13.31
CA LEU A 30 -4.44 -9.30 -14.34
C LEU A 30 -4.30 -10.74 -14.85
N LEU A 31 -4.48 -11.69 -13.95
CA LEU A 31 -4.18 -13.08 -14.19
C LEU A 31 -5.42 -13.84 -14.71
N PRO A 32 -5.23 -14.84 -15.59
CA PRO A 32 -6.32 -15.68 -16.07
C PRO A 32 -7.15 -16.30 -14.94
N ALA A 33 -8.48 -16.25 -15.06
CA ALA A 33 -9.43 -16.74 -14.05
C ALA A 33 -9.30 -18.25 -13.72
N GLN A 34 -8.63 -19.02 -14.57
CA GLN A 34 -8.34 -20.45 -14.37
C GLN A 34 -7.30 -20.68 -13.28
N MET A 35 -6.46 -19.69 -12.96
CA MET A 35 -5.45 -19.81 -11.90
C MET A 35 -6.03 -19.64 -10.50
N TYR A 36 -7.30 -19.21 -10.40
CA TYR A 36 -7.97 -18.99 -9.12
C TYR A 36 -9.05 -20.03 -8.86
N PRO A 37 -9.09 -20.61 -7.64
CA PRO A 37 -10.18 -21.47 -7.22
C PRO A 37 -11.50 -20.69 -7.20
N GLN A 38 -12.61 -21.41 -7.33
CA GLN A 38 -13.94 -20.80 -7.48
C GLN A 38 -14.30 -19.92 -6.28
N GLN A 39 -13.91 -20.33 -5.08
CA GLN A 39 -14.16 -19.64 -3.83
C GLN A 39 -13.55 -18.23 -3.82
N LEU A 40 -12.32 -18.04 -4.33
CA LEU A 40 -11.67 -16.73 -4.37
C LEU A 40 -12.33 -15.80 -5.39
N LYS A 41 -12.81 -16.34 -6.51
CA LYS A 41 -13.58 -15.58 -7.50
C LYS A 41 -14.94 -15.17 -6.94
N ASP A 42 -15.58 -16.04 -6.17
CA ASP A 42 -16.87 -15.74 -5.54
C ASP A 42 -16.73 -14.68 -4.44
N VAL A 43 -15.62 -14.70 -3.68
CA VAL A 43 -15.29 -13.61 -2.73
C VAL A 43 -15.12 -12.28 -3.46
N LEU A 44 -14.36 -12.24 -4.57
CA LEU A 44 -14.18 -11.03 -5.37
C LEU A 44 -15.52 -10.51 -5.93
N ARG A 45 -16.36 -11.40 -6.46
CA ARG A 45 -17.69 -11.05 -6.97
C ARG A 45 -18.60 -10.51 -5.87
N TRP A 46 -18.62 -11.17 -4.71
CA TRP A 46 -19.37 -10.72 -3.56
C TRP A 46 -18.91 -9.33 -3.12
N TYR A 47 -17.59 -9.12 -2.99
CA TYR A 47 -17.02 -7.83 -2.62
C TYR A 47 -17.43 -6.73 -3.59
N GLY A 48 -17.24 -6.94 -4.91
CA GLY A 48 -17.58 -5.95 -5.92
C GLY A 48 -19.08 -5.64 -5.98
N ALA A 49 -19.94 -6.63 -5.71
CA ALA A 49 -21.38 -6.43 -5.65
C ALA A 49 -21.82 -5.68 -4.37
N GLU A 50 -21.32 -6.09 -3.20
CA GLU A 50 -21.68 -5.53 -1.89
C GLU A 50 -21.23 -4.08 -1.76
N PHE A 51 -20.00 -3.78 -2.17
CA PHE A 51 -19.40 -2.45 -2.03
C PHE A 51 -19.49 -1.60 -3.29
N ARG A 52 -20.17 -2.10 -4.34
CA ARG A 52 -20.31 -1.45 -5.64
C ARG A 52 -18.94 -1.07 -6.22
N ASP A 53 -17.99 -2.00 -6.22
CA ASP A 53 -16.65 -1.77 -6.76
C ASP A 53 -16.48 -2.44 -8.14
N PRO A 54 -16.83 -1.75 -9.24
CA PRO A 54 -16.68 -2.29 -10.58
C PRO A 54 -15.22 -2.30 -11.02
N MET A 55 -14.32 -1.55 -10.37
CA MET A 55 -12.90 -1.56 -10.73
C MET A 55 -12.27 -2.91 -10.44
N MET A 56 -12.80 -3.66 -9.48
CA MET A 56 -12.35 -5.01 -9.17
C MET A 56 -13.03 -6.09 -10.02
N LEU A 57 -14.24 -5.83 -10.53
CA LEU A 57 -15.00 -6.78 -11.37
C LEU A 57 -14.70 -6.66 -12.86
N ASP A 58 -14.63 -5.43 -13.36
CA ASP A 58 -14.26 -5.09 -14.74
C ASP A 58 -13.23 -3.95 -14.73
N PRO A 59 -11.95 -4.29 -14.46
CA PRO A 59 -10.94 -3.29 -14.18
C PRO A 59 -10.59 -2.48 -15.44
N PRO A 60 -10.68 -1.13 -15.40
CA PRO A 60 -10.24 -0.29 -16.51
C PRO A 60 -8.72 -0.40 -16.70
N ILE A 61 -8.24 -0.18 -17.92
CA ILE A 61 -6.82 -0.39 -18.30
C ILE A 61 -5.86 0.40 -17.39
N TRP A 62 -6.20 1.65 -17.04
CA TRP A 62 -5.38 2.46 -16.14
C TRP A 62 -5.27 1.84 -14.75
N PHE A 63 -6.32 1.21 -14.24
CA PHE A 63 -6.30 0.56 -12.92
C PHE A 63 -5.50 -0.74 -12.96
N LYS A 64 -5.66 -1.54 -14.04
CA LYS A 64 -4.79 -2.70 -14.31
C LYS A 64 -3.31 -2.31 -14.33
N SER A 65 -2.96 -1.13 -14.86
CA SER A 65 -1.58 -0.66 -14.85
C SER A 65 -1.03 -0.45 -13.43
N PHE A 66 -1.87 -0.02 -12.47
CA PHE A 66 -1.47 0.11 -11.08
C PHE A 66 -1.33 -1.25 -10.39
N ILE A 67 -2.28 -2.18 -10.61
CA ILE A 67 -2.17 -3.55 -10.11
C ILE A 67 -0.91 -4.23 -10.68
N PHE A 68 -0.53 -3.93 -11.92
CA PHE A 68 0.69 -4.48 -12.51
C PHE A 68 1.95 -3.95 -11.81
N CYS A 69 2.00 -2.65 -11.51
CA CYS A 69 3.06 -2.07 -10.68
C CYS A 69 3.07 -2.69 -9.27
N GLU A 70 1.89 -2.95 -8.70
CA GLU A 70 1.76 -3.64 -7.41
C GLU A 70 2.38 -5.04 -7.48
N ALA A 71 1.99 -5.84 -8.46
CA ALA A 71 2.49 -7.20 -8.68
C ALA A 71 4.01 -7.28 -8.79
N LEU A 72 4.62 -6.36 -9.55
CA LEU A 72 6.05 -6.39 -9.84
C LEU A 72 6.93 -5.73 -8.79
N VAL A 73 6.46 -4.64 -8.19
CA VAL A 73 7.30 -3.79 -7.33
C VAL A 73 6.88 -3.91 -5.87
N GLN A 74 5.58 -3.87 -5.59
CA GLN A 74 5.06 -3.81 -4.24
C GLN A 74 5.00 -5.20 -3.60
N THR A 75 4.48 -6.21 -4.30
CA THR A 75 4.34 -7.57 -3.76
C THR A 75 5.66 -8.18 -3.29
N PRO A 76 6.79 -8.07 -4.03
CA PRO A 76 8.09 -8.54 -3.54
C PRO A 76 8.61 -7.72 -2.35
N PHE A 77 8.20 -6.45 -2.22
CA PHE A 77 8.61 -5.57 -1.14
C PHE A 77 7.86 -5.84 0.17
N PHE A 78 6.59 -6.27 0.13
CA PHE A 78 5.78 -6.52 1.33
C PHE A 78 6.45 -7.42 2.38
N PRO A 79 6.98 -8.63 2.06
CA PRO A 79 7.64 -9.46 3.07
C PRO A 79 8.93 -8.82 3.61
N ILE A 80 9.66 -8.07 2.77
CA ILE A 80 10.88 -7.35 3.18
C ILE A 80 10.54 -6.26 4.20
N ALA A 81 9.50 -5.48 3.92
CA ALA A 81 9.01 -4.43 4.81
C ALA A 81 8.45 -5.01 6.12
N ALA A 82 7.61 -6.04 6.03
CA ALA A 82 7.07 -6.73 7.21
C ALA A 82 8.20 -7.23 8.13
N TYR A 83 9.22 -7.87 7.57
CA TYR A 83 10.40 -8.31 8.32
C TYR A 83 11.15 -7.13 8.97
N ALA A 84 11.43 -6.07 8.21
CA ALA A 84 12.20 -4.94 8.69
C ALA A 84 11.53 -4.23 9.89
N PHE A 85 10.21 -4.03 9.82
CA PHE A 85 9.44 -3.42 10.91
C PHE A 85 9.21 -4.38 12.07
N LEU A 86 9.05 -5.68 11.81
CA LEU A 86 8.92 -6.69 12.88
C LEU A 86 10.20 -6.74 13.73
N LYS A 87 11.35 -6.85 13.06
CA LYS A 87 12.68 -6.84 13.70
C LYS A 87 12.97 -5.51 14.41
N GLY A 88 12.53 -4.40 13.81
CA GLY A 88 12.85 -3.05 14.29
C GLY A 88 14.30 -2.65 14.03
N GLY A 89 14.58 -1.35 14.09
CA GLY A 89 15.95 -0.81 13.97
C GLY A 89 16.61 -0.97 12.59
N CYS A 90 15.90 -1.49 11.59
CA CYS A 90 16.41 -1.74 10.23
C CYS A 90 16.48 -0.44 9.42
N LYS A 91 17.49 0.41 9.66
CA LYS A 91 17.61 1.74 9.00
C LYS A 91 17.63 1.71 7.46
N TRP A 92 18.10 0.60 6.87
CA TRP A 92 18.14 0.42 5.41
C TRP A 92 16.74 0.40 4.78
N ILE A 93 15.67 0.13 5.55
CA ILE A 93 14.29 0.14 5.02
C ILE A 93 13.81 1.53 4.61
N ARG A 94 14.48 2.59 5.10
CA ARG A 94 14.03 3.97 4.93
C ARG A 94 13.80 4.34 3.47
N THR A 95 14.82 4.19 2.62
CA THR A 95 14.72 4.61 1.22
C THR A 95 13.70 3.78 0.44
N PRO A 96 13.72 2.42 0.50
CA PRO A 96 12.67 1.62 -0.11
C PRO A 96 11.25 1.97 0.37
N ALA A 97 11.07 2.20 1.67
CA ALA A 97 9.77 2.55 2.23
C ALA A 97 9.28 3.94 1.77
N ILE A 98 10.17 4.93 1.58
CA ILE A 98 9.82 6.22 0.98
C ILE A 98 9.36 6.05 -0.46
N VAL A 99 10.10 5.27 -1.26
CA VAL A 99 9.74 5.01 -2.66
C VAL A 99 8.39 4.31 -2.74
N TYR A 100 8.20 3.24 -1.97
CA TYR A 100 6.95 2.51 -1.87
C TYR A 100 5.78 3.42 -1.49
N SER A 101 5.90 4.11 -0.34
CA SER A 101 4.80 4.93 0.18
C SER A 101 4.44 6.08 -0.75
N THR A 102 5.42 6.75 -1.34
CA THR A 102 5.19 7.82 -2.32
C THR A 102 4.44 7.29 -3.54
N HIS A 103 4.84 6.12 -4.06
CA HIS A 103 4.18 5.50 -5.20
C HIS A 103 2.72 5.17 -4.88
N VAL A 104 2.46 4.46 -3.78
CA VAL A 104 1.10 4.06 -3.37
C VAL A 104 0.21 5.28 -3.14
N VAL A 105 0.69 6.29 -2.43
CA VAL A 105 -0.06 7.54 -2.21
C VAL A 105 -0.41 8.18 -3.55
N THR A 106 0.54 8.21 -4.49
CA THR A 106 0.33 8.79 -5.83
C THR A 106 -0.72 8.03 -6.63
N THR A 107 -0.72 6.70 -6.59
CA THR A 107 -1.69 5.87 -7.33
C THR A 107 -3.09 5.90 -6.69
N LEU A 108 -3.19 6.11 -5.38
CA LEU A 108 -4.48 6.21 -4.68
C LEU A 108 -5.23 7.52 -4.98
N VAL A 109 -4.54 8.60 -5.33
CA VAL A 109 -5.18 9.87 -5.71
C VAL A 109 -6.15 9.71 -6.90
N PRO A 110 -5.74 9.18 -8.06
CA PRO A 110 -6.66 8.95 -9.18
C PRO A 110 -7.72 7.89 -8.88
N ILE A 111 -7.41 6.86 -8.08
CA ILE A 111 -8.41 5.84 -7.66
C ILE A 111 -9.54 6.50 -6.86
N LEU A 112 -9.21 7.29 -5.84
CA LEU A 112 -10.21 7.97 -5.01
C LEU A 112 -10.97 9.02 -5.82
N ALA A 113 -10.30 9.77 -6.70
CA ALA A 113 -10.98 10.70 -7.60
C ALA A 113 -11.96 9.96 -8.53
N HIS A 114 -11.59 8.80 -9.05
CA HIS A 114 -12.46 7.96 -9.87
C HIS A 114 -13.69 7.51 -9.06
N ILE A 115 -13.49 6.96 -7.85
CA ILE A 115 -14.58 6.54 -6.95
C ILE A 115 -15.54 7.70 -6.64
N LEU A 116 -15.03 8.90 -6.37
CA LEU A 116 -15.84 10.03 -5.92
C LEU A 116 -16.55 10.78 -7.05
N TYR A 117 -15.96 10.82 -8.25
CA TYR A 117 -16.43 11.73 -9.31
C TYR A 117 -16.77 11.03 -10.63
N TYR A 118 -16.29 9.81 -10.88
CA TYR A 118 -16.56 9.15 -12.15
C TYR A 118 -18.05 8.75 -12.27
N PRO A 119 -18.71 9.01 -13.40
CA PRO A 119 -20.08 8.57 -13.65
C PRO A 119 -20.10 7.07 -13.99
N PHE A 120 -20.17 6.22 -12.96
CA PHE A 120 -20.17 4.77 -13.15
C PHE A 120 -21.42 4.28 -13.89
N PRO A 121 -21.26 3.36 -14.86
CA PRO A 121 -22.41 2.74 -15.51
C PRO A 121 -23.21 1.88 -14.53
N THR A 122 -24.48 1.63 -14.86
CA THR A 122 -25.36 0.77 -14.07
C THR A 122 -25.29 -0.71 -14.47
N GLU A 123 -24.73 -1.01 -15.64
CA GLU A 123 -24.61 -2.36 -16.21
C GLU A 123 -23.25 -2.51 -16.90
N PRO A 124 -22.68 -3.73 -17.00
CA PRO A 124 -23.14 -4.98 -16.37
C PRO A 124 -22.77 -5.07 -14.88
N HIS A 125 -21.86 -4.22 -14.41
CA HIS A 125 -21.43 -4.14 -13.02
C HIS A 125 -21.67 -2.72 -12.49
N PRO A 126 -22.77 -2.48 -11.75
CA PRO A 126 -23.10 -1.16 -11.26
C PRO A 126 -22.07 -0.66 -10.25
N GLY A 127 -21.44 0.49 -10.55
CA GLY A 127 -20.61 1.22 -9.59
C GLY A 127 -21.42 2.08 -8.62
N PRO A 128 -20.76 2.82 -7.70
CA PRO A 128 -21.44 3.60 -6.68
C PRO A 128 -22.19 4.77 -7.32
N GLN A 129 -23.52 4.80 -7.13
CA GLN A 129 -24.41 5.79 -7.73
C GLN A 129 -24.68 6.94 -6.77
N THR A 130 -24.84 6.62 -5.49
CA THR A 130 -25.14 7.60 -4.44
C THR A 130 -23.87 8.11 -3.75
N GLN A 131 -23.93 9.31 -3.17
CA GLN A 131 -22.82 9.84 -2.36
C GLN A 131 -22.45 8.92 -1.19
N LYS A 132 -23.46 8.27 -0.58
CA LYS A 132 -23.23 7.29 0.48
C LYS A 132 -22.40 6.11 0.00
N GLU A 133 -22.76 5.50 -1.13
CA GLU A 133 -22.00 4.38 -1.72
C GLU A 133 -20.58 4.80 -2.07
N ARG A 134 -20.40 5.99 -2.65
CA ARG A 134 -19.08 6.53 -2.98
C ARG A 134 -18.19 6.70 -1.75
N TYR A 135 -18.73 7.26 -0.66
CA TYR A 135 -17.98 7.38 0.59
C TYR A 135 -17.72 6.04 1.25
N THR A 136 -18.69 5.12 1.23
CA THR A 136 -18.49 3.75 1.72
C THR A 136 -17.33 3.08 0.99
N LEU A 137 -17.30 3.14 -0.34
CA LEU A 137 -16.21 2.58 -1.12
C LEU A 137 -14.88 3.31 -0.86
N ALA A 138 -14.89 4.65 -0.82
CA ALA A 138 -13.69 5.44 -0.53
C ALA A 138 -13.09 5.11 0.84
N VAL A 139 -13.91 4.83 1.86
CA VAL A 139 -13.45 4.41 3.20
C VAL A 139 -12.75 3.05 3.16
N ILE A 140 -13.15 2.14 2.27
CA ILE A 140 -12.47 0.85 2.08
C ILE A 140 -11.07 1.05 1.51
N TYR A 141 -10.90 2.02 0.60
CA TYR A 141 -9.60 2.38 0.02
C TYR A 141 -8.75 3.28 0.94
N ALA A 142 -9.37 3.97 1.91
CA ALA A 142 -8.68 4.95 2.75
C ALA A 142 -7.49 4.39 3.55
N PRO A 143 -7.50 3.17 4.14
CA PRO A 143 -6.34 2.60 4.81
C PRO A 143 -5.10 2.51 3.90
N TYR A 144 -5.30 2.22 2.62
CA TYR A 144 -4.25 2.14 1.60
C TYR A 144 -3.66 3.50 1.22
N LEU A 145 -4.30 4.60 1.63
CA LEU A 145 -3.73 5.95 1.52
C LEU A 145 -3.11 6.39 2.85
N LEU A 146 -3.86 6.24 3.94
CA LEU A 146 -3.49 6.77 5.26
C LEU A 146 -2.26 6.08 5.84
N ILE A 147 -2.17 4.75 5.75
CA ILE A 147 -1.03 4.01 6.32
C ILE A 147 0.25 4.30 5.52
N PRO A 148 0.25 4.30 4.17
CA PRO A 148 1.41 4.75 3.40
C PRO A 148 1.79 6.20 3.66
N LEU A 149 0.85 7.13 3.85
CA LEU A 149 1.19 8.48 4.29
C LEU A 149 1.90 8.47 5.66
N MET A 150 1.34 7.76 6.64
CA MET A 150 1.98 7.61 7.96
C MET A 150 3.39 7.02 7.85
N LEU A 151 3.57 6.02 6.99
CA LEU A 151 4.86 5.42 6.70
C LEU A 151 5.83 6.45 6.09
N LEU A 152 5.39 7.21 5.08
CA LEU A 152 6.18 8.26 4.43
C LEU A 152 6.64 9.30 5.46
N PHE A 153 5.72 9.85 6.25
CA PHE A 153 6.05 10.81 7.31
C PHE A 153 7.01 10.20 8.33
N THR A 154 6.81 8.94 8.72
CA THR A 154 7.72 8.26 9.66
C THR A 154 9.13 8.15 9.08
N MET A 155 9.27 7.76 7.82
CA MET A 155 10.58 7.61 7.18
C MET A 155 11.28 8.95 6.92
N LEU A 156 10.52 10.02 6.64
CA LEU A 156 11.07 11.35 6.40
C LEU A 156 11.51 12.05 7.69
N PHE A 157 10.72 11.95 8.76
CA PHE A 157 10.88 12.79 9.95
C PHE A 157 11.41 12.05 11.19
N SER A 158 11.35 10.71 11.25
CA SER A 158 11.88 9.97 12.40
C SER A 158 13.40 9.93 12.40
N SER A 159 14.02 10.44 13.47
CA SER A 159 15.46 10.38 13.68
C SER A 159 15.99 8.93 13.78
N ALA A 160 15.15 7.97 14.17
CA ALA A 160 15.51 6.56 14.29
C ALA A 160 15.93 5.94 12.94
N TYR A 161 15.35 6.42 11.85
CA TYR A 161 15.64 5.95 10.49
C TYR A 161 16.68 6.82 9.77
N ASN A 162 17.10 7.94 10.36
CA ASN A 162 18.09 8.82 9.75
C ASN A 162 19.50 8.21 9.81
N ILE A 163 20.05 7.88 8.64
CA ILE A 163 21.35 7.21 8.49
C ILE A 163 22.51 8.14 8.91
N ASN A 164 22.35 9.46 8.78
CA ASN A 164 23.41 10.45 9.03
C ASN A 164 23.70 10.69 10.53
N THR A 165 22.88 10.15 11.44
CA THR A 165 23.06 10.36 12.89
C THR A 165 24.19 9.51 13.50
N GLN A 166 24.77 8.56 12.76
CA GLN A 166 25.88 7.71 13.25
C GLN A 166 27.25 8.01 12.62
N GLY A 167 27.36 8.90 11.63
CA GLY A 167 28.64 9.25 11.00
C GLY A 167 29.45 10.36 11.69
N GLY A 168 28.86 11.10 12.65
CA GLY A 168 29.44 12.34 13.20
C GLY A 168 30.34 12.21 14.43
N LYS A 169 30.64 11.01 14.93
CA LYS A 169 31.41 10.83 16.20
C LYS A 169 32.78 10.16 16.04
N GLY A 170 33.33 10.06 14.83
CA GLY A 170 34.51 9.23 14.54
C GLY A 170 35.81 9.89 14.08
N SER A 171 35.89 11.21 13.82
CA SER A 171 37.11 11.78 13.21
C SER A 171 37.46 13.22 13.62
N ALA A 172 37.54 13.49 14.92
CA ALA A 172 38.04 14.77 15.44
C ALA A 172 39.12 14.64 16.53
N LYS A 173 39.80 13.49 16.64
CA LYS A 173 40.96 13.32 17.54
C LYS A 173 42.07 12.52 16.86
N ALA A 174 42.89 13.21 16.07
CA ALA A 174 44.33 12.91 15.89
C ALA A 174 44.97 13.87 14.87
N LYS A 175 45.22 15.11 15.27
CA LYS A 175 46.32 15.89 14.69
C LYS A 175 46.89 16.84 15.74
N LYS A 176 47.58 16.24 16.71
CA LYS A 176 48.69 16.84 17.43
C LYS A 176 49.88 15.90 17.24
N ILE A 177 51.08 16.49 17.25
CA ILE A 177 52.41 15.88 17.01
C ILE A 177 52.79 16.00 15.52
N LYS A 178 53.83 16.72 15.11
CA LYS A 178 54.95 17.41 15.78
C LYS A 178 55.39 18.57 14.88
#